data_AF-A0A929W794-F1
#
_entry.id   AF-A0A929W794-F1
#
_cell.length_a   1.000
_cell.length_b   1.000
_cell.length_c   1.000
_cell.angle_alpha   90.00
_cell.angle_beta   90.00
_cell.angle_gamma   90.00
#
_symmetry.space_group_name_H-M   'P 1'
#
loop_
_entity.id
_entity.type
_entity.pdbx_description
1 polymer ?
#
loop_
_entity_poly.entity_id
_entity_poly.type
_entity_poly.pdbx_seq_one_letter_code
_entity_poly.pdbx_strand_id
1 'polypeptide(L)'
;PLIPFSSSATAGRSPLTPGVVFWGVFVLAALLTLGEQRSLERTQVTRRAWRIWIGTFDTLFFLSTGLVGVVLTLLVGWSEHPAVGTNWLLGLFCPLWLLYIVCYFIALRRSTRDYAAWALIVGAAVYFVAWAAGLQWFSPATLPLALILLLRGVFIFRRSVVDSRPSCSETPVQ
;
A
#
# COMPACT_ATOMS: atom_id res chain seq x y z
N PRO A 1 -2.88 -46.13 -19.61
CA PRO A 1 -3.99 -45.27 -20.08
C PRO A 1 -3.75 -43.80 -19.71
N LEU A 2 -3.21 -43.04 -20.67
CA LEU A 2 -3.06 -41.59 -20.58
C LEU A 2 -4.45 -40.98 -20.74
N ILE A 3 -4.97 -40.36 -19.69
CA ILE A 3 -6.20 -39.57 -19.78
C ILE A 3 -5.84 -38.32 -20.59
N PRO A 4 -6.44 -38.07 -21.77
CA PRO A 4 -6.25 -36.80 -22.43
C PRO A 4 -6.97 -35.75 -21.58
N PHE A 5 -6.21 -34.90 -20.89
CA PHE A 5 -6.73 -33.66 -20.34
C PHE A 5 -7.15 -32.78 -21.53
N SER A 6 -8.35 -33.00 -22.04
CA SER A 6 -9.01 -32.04 -22.92
C SER A 6 -9.44 -30.90 -22.01
N SER A 7 -8.54 -29.94 -21.78
CA SER A 7 -8.89 -28.67 -21.18
C SER A 7 -9.68 -27.87 -22.22
N SER A 8 -10.97 -28.18 -22.33
CA SER A 8 -11.95 -27.24 -22.88
C SER A 8 -12.07 -26.07 -21.92
N ALA A 9 -11.02 -25.27 -21.80
CA ALA A 9 -11.07 -23.96 -21.19
C ALA A 9 -11.77 -23.03 -22.18
N THR A 10 -13.08 -23.24 -22.35
CA THR A 10 -13.99 -22.17 -22.74
C THR A 10 -13.99 -21.21 -21.55
N ALA A 11 -12.90 -20.47 -21.38
CA ALA A 11 -12.77 -19.40 -20.43
C ALA A 11 -13.73 -18.31 -20.92
N GLY A 12 -14.99 -18.42 -20.53
CA GLY A 12 -15.90 -17.29 -20.53
C GLY A 12 -15.13 -16.17 -19.86
N ARG A 13 -14.85 -15.10 -20.61
CA ARG A 13 -14.21 -13.89 -20.09
C ARG A 13 -15.08 -13.40 -18.94
N SER A 14 -14.78 -13.82 -17.73
CA SER A 14 -15.34 -13.19 -16.55
C SER A 14 -14.88 -11.74 -16.61
N PRO A 15 -15.79 -10.75 -16.48
CA PRO A 15 -15.40 -9.34 -16.51
C PRO A 15 -14.44 -8.98 -15.36
N LEU A 16 -14.36 -9.86 -14.35
CA LEU A 16 -13.49 -9.79 -13.19
C LEU A 16 -12.12 -10.42 -13.50
N THR A 17 -11.34 -9.76 -14.35
CA THR A 17 -9.91 -10.09 -14.46
C THR A 17 -9.16 -9.56 -13.23
N PRO A 18 -8.10 -10.24 -12.74
CA PRO A 18 -7.31 -9.76 -11.61
C PRO A 18 -6.78 -8.33 -11.82
N GLY A 19 -6.42 -7.99 -13.06
CA GLY A 19 -5.99 -6.64 -13.43
C GLY A 19 -7.06 -5.58 -13.18
N VAL A 20 -8.32 -5.83 -13.56
CA VAL A 20 -9.44 -4.90 -13.33
C VAL A 20 -9.65 -4.67 -11.83
N VAL A 21 -9.53 -5.71 -11.01
CA VAL A 21 -9.67 -5.59 -9.54
C VAL A 21 -8.57 -4.69 -8.98
N PHE A 22 -7.30 -4.93 -9.33
CA PHE A 22 -6.20 -4.11 -8.78
C PHE A 22 -6.25 -2.66 -9.24
N TRP A 23 -6.60 -2.41 -10.51
CA TRP A 23 -6.82 -1.05 -11.00
C TRP A 23 -8.04 -0.39 -10.35
N GLY A 24 -9.12 -1.14 -10.13
CA GLY A 24 -10.28 -0.66 -9.38
C GLY A 24 -9.94 -0.25 -7.95
N VAL A 25 -9.12 -1.04 -7.25
CA VAL A 25 -8.62 -0.72 -5.91
C VAL A 25 -7.70 0.51 -5.95
N PHE A 26 -6.87 0.68 -6.98
CA PHE A 26 -6.07 1.90 -7.15
C PHE A 26 -6.94 3.13 -7.36
N VAL A 27 -7.97 3.06 -8.21
CA VAL A 27 -8.91 4.17 -8.41
C VAL A 27 -9.65 4.49 -7.11
N LEU A 28 -10.10 3.48 -6.37
CA LEU A 28 -10.70 3.67 -5.05
C LEU A 28 -9.72 4.38 -4.10
N ALA A 29 -8.48 3.91 -4.00
CA ALA A 29 -7.46 4.53 -3.16
C ALA A 29 -7.18 6.00 -3.56
N ALA A 30 -7.13 6.29 -4.86
CA ALA A 30 -6.97 7.64 -5.38
C ALA A 30 -8.17 8.53 -5.03
N LEU A 31 -9.40 8.04 -5.22
CA LEU A 31 -10.63 8.76 -4.85
C LEU A 31 -10.70 9.05 -3.35
N LEU A 32 -10.33 8.09 -2.51
CA LEU A 32 -10.31 8.31 -1.06
C LEU A 32 -9.25 9.33 -0.65
N THR A 33 -8.10 9.33 -1.32
CA THR A 33 -7.03 10.32 -1.08
C THR A 33 -7.45 11.73 -1.55
N LEU A 34 -8.14 11.84 -2.69
CA LEU A 34 -8.73 13.10 -3.15
C LEU A 34 -9.87 13.59 -2.23
N GLY A 35 -10.67 12.66 -1.71
CA GLY A 35 -11.70 12.93 -0.72
C GLY A 35 -11.13 13.45 0.59
N GLU A 36 -10.04 12.86 1.06
CA GLU A 36 -9.28 13.34 2.22
C GLU A 36 -8.72 14.74 1.95
N GLN A 37 -8.09 14.97 0.79
CA GLN A 37 -7.56 16.29 0.38
C GLN A 37 -8.64 17.38 0.43
N ARG A 38 -9.79 17.14 -0.20
CA ARG A 38 -10.91 18.10 -0.17
C ARG A 38 -11.53 18.25 1.21
N SER A 39 -11.47 17.21 2.04
CA SER A 39 -11.96 17.24 3.42
C SER A 39 -11.07 18.08 4.34
N LEU A 40 -9.78 18.26 4.02
CA LEU A 40 -8.89 19.14 4.78
C LEU A 40 -9.36 20.60 4.78
N GLU A 41 -10.08 21.02 3.74
CA GLU A 41 -10.67 22.36 3.56
C GLU A 41 -12.08 22.47 4.16
N ARG A 42 -12.67 21.36 4.64
CA ARG A 42 -14.03 21.32 5.21
C ARG A 42 -14.02 21.29 6.74
N THR A 43 -15.22 21.36 7.33
CA THR A 43 -15.49 21.31 8.77
C THR A 43 -14.71 20.20 9.50
N GLN A 44 -14.28 20.49 10.74
CA GLN A 44 -13.52 19.58 11.61
C GLN A 44 -14.13 18.17 11.75
N VAL A 45 -15.46 18.06 11.73
CA VAL A 45 -16.20 16.78 11.86
C VAL A 45 -16.00 15.91 10.61
N THR A 46 -16.16 16.48 9.41
CA THR A 46 -15.90 15.77 8.15
C THR A 46 -14.46 15.30 8.04
N ARG A 47 -13.50 16.08 8.54
CA ARG A 47 -12.08 15.69 8.57
C ARG A 47 -11.83 14.45 9.44
N ARG A 48 -12.53 14.31 10.58
CA ARG A 48 -12.38 13.13 11.46
C ARG A 48 -12.99 11.88 10.83
N ALA A 49 -14.18 11.98 10.26
CA ALA A 49 -14.85 10.86 9.60
C ALA A 49 -14.00 10.30 8.43
N TRP A 50 -13.46 11.19 7.59
CA TRP A 50 -12.58 10.80 6.49
C TRP A 50 -11.28 10.12 6.97
N ARG A 51 -10.69 10.58 8.08
CA ARG A 51 -9.52 9.95 8.69
C ARG A 51 -9.77 8.53 9.19
N ILE A 52 -10.95 8.27 9.73
CA ILE A 52 -11.32 6.92 10.18
C ILE A 52 -11.48 6.01 8.97
N TRP A 53 -12.22 6.46 7.96
CA TRP A 53 -12.51 5.66 6.76
C TRP A 53 -11.25 5.29 5.98
N ILE A 54 -10.36 6.28 5.77
CA ILE A 54 -9.09 6.05 5.10
C ILE A 54 -8.17 5.14 5.94
N GLY A 55 -8.17 5.31 7.27
CA GLY A 55 -7.38 4.47 8.18
C GLY A 55 -7.84 3.02 8.16
N THR A 56 -9.13 2.76 8.07
CA THR A 56 -9.69 1.41 7.91
C THR A 56 -9.25 0.79 6.57
N PHE A 57 -9.35 1.54 5.47
CA PHE A 57 -8.90 1.09 4.16
C PHE A 57 -7.40 0.72 4.17
N ASP A 58 -6.55 1.62 4.68
CA ASP A 58 -5.12 1.38 4.79
C ASP A 58 -4.81 0.16 5.64
N THR A 59 -5.49 0.00 6.78
CA THR A 59 -5.27 -1.15 7.67
C THR A 59 -5.56 -2.46 6.96
N LEU A 60 -6.68 -2.56 6.24
CA LEU A 60 -7.04 -3.76 5.47
C LEU A 60 -6.05 -4.02 4.31
N PHE A 61 -5.63 -2.95 3.63
CA PHE A 61 -4.68 -3.04 2.53
C PHE A 61 -3.30 -3.51 3.00
N PHE A 62 -2.77 -2.93 4.07
CA PHE A 62 -1.48 -3.34 4.63
C PHE A 62 -1.54 -4.71 5.29
N LEU A 63 -2.68 -5.09 5.87
CA LEU A 63 -2.85 -6.42 6.44
C LEU A 63 -2.81 -7.50 5.36
N SER A 64 -3.56 -7.31 4.27
CA SER A 64 -3.59 -8.26 3.15
C SER A 64 -2.23 -8.35 2.43
N THR A 65 -1.61 -7.22 2.12
CA THR A 65 -0.27 -7.19 1.49
C THR A 65 0.82 -7.71 2.41
N GLY A 66 0.74 -7.44 3.72
CA GLY A 66 1.65 -7.99 4.72
C GLY A 66 1.52 -9.50 4.84
N LEU A 67 0.31 -10.05 4.84
CA LEU A 67 0.08 -11.50 4.86
C LEU A 67 0.67 -12.18 3.60
N VAL A 68 0.45 -11.57 2.43
CA VAL A 68 1.08 -12.01 1.18
C VAL A 68 2.61 -11.98 1.29
N GLY A 69 3.16 -10.94 1.93
CA GLY A 69 4.59 -10.82 2.19
C GLY A 69 5.16 -11.86 3.14
N VAL A 70 4.43 -12.23 4.20
CA VAL A 70 4.79 -13.33 5.09
C VAL A 70 4.85 -14.64 4.29
N VAL A 71 3.82 -14.92 3.48
CA VAL A 71 3.77 -16.10 2.62
C VAL A 71 4.96 -16.12 1.65
N LEU A 72 5.23 -15.01 0.95
CA LEU A 72 6.40 -14.86 0.08
C LEU A 72 7.73 -15.09 0.80
N THR A 73 7.87 -14.62 2.03
CA THR A 73 9.09 -14.79 2.83
C THR A 73 9.28 -16.25 3.24
N LEU A 74 8.21 -16.94 3.62
CA LEU A 74 8.25 -18.38 3.90
C LEU A 74 8.59 -19.18 2.64
N LEU A 75 8.01 -18.81 1.50
CA LEU A 75 8.33 -19.41 0.20
C LEU A 75 9.82 -19.25 -0.13
N VAL A 76 10.38 -18.05 -0.03
CA VAL A 76 11.80 -17.82 -0.37
C VAL A 76 12.74 -18.41 0.69
N GLY A 77 12.37 -18.38 1.97
CA GLY A 77 13.23 -18.83 3.07
C GLY A 77 13.24 -20.33 3.29
N TRP A 78 12.14 -21.03 2.99
CA TRP A 78 12.00 -22.48 3.23
C TRP A 78 11.81 -23.33 1.98
N SER A 79 11.62 -22.76 0.79
CA SER A 79 11.52 -23.55 -0.44
C SER A 79 12.89 -23.72 -1.09
N GLU A 80 13.32 -24.97 -1.29
CA GLU A 80 14.51 -25.33 -2.07
C GLU A 80 14.26 -25.30 -3.59
N HIS A 81 13.08 -24.84 -4.06
CA HIS A 81 12.75 -24.84 -5.48
C HIS A 81 13.50 -23.71 -6.25
N PRO A 82 14.20 -24.02 -7.36
CA PRO A 82 14.97 -23.04 -8.14
C PRO A 82 14.10 -21.95 -8.83
N ALA A 83 12.78 -22.12 -8.86
CA ALA A 83 11.84 -21.12 -9.35
C ALA A 83 11.49 -20.04 -8.29
N VAL A 84 11.98 -20.17 -7.06
CA VAL A 84 11.76 -19.27 -5.92
C VAL A 84 13.06 -18.57 -5.50
N GLY A 85 13.96 -18.30 -6.47
CA GLY A 85 15.17 -17.52 -6.25
C GLY A 85 14.90 -16.07 -5.80
N THR A 86 15.95 -15.25 -5.70
CA THR A 86 15.89 -13.84 -5.21
C THR A 86 14.74 -13.06 -5.85
N ASN A 87 13.65 -12.91 -5.10
CA ASN A 87 12.44 -12.29 -5.59
C ASN A 87 12.35 -10.85 -5.10
N TRP A 88 12.59 -9.90 -6.01
CA TRP A 88 12.53 -8.46 -5.73
C TRP A 88 11.13 -7.99 -5.36
N LEU A 89 10.09 -8.82 -5.59
CA LEU A 89 8.73 -8.59 -5.12
C LEU A 89 8.62 -8.59 -3.59
N LEU A 90 9.58 -9.17 -2.85
CA LEU A 90 9.69 -9.05 -1.40
C LEU A 90 9.88 -7.61 -0.93
N GLY A 91 10.52 -6.75 -1.75
CA GLY A 91 10.62 -5.33 -1.46
C GLY A 91 9.26 -4.62 -1.51
N LEU A 92 8.32 -5.14 -2.31
CA LEU A 92 6.97 -4.62 -2.44
C LEU A 92 5.96 -5.29 -1.50
N PHE A 93 6.13 -6.57 -1.18
CA PHE A 93 5.34 -7.33 -0.21
C PHE A 93 6.25 -7.80 0.92
N CYS A 94 6.71 -6.87 1.74
CA CYS A 94 7.55 -7.21 2.87
C CYS A 94 6.67 -7.55 4.08
N PRO A 95 7.01 -8.54 4.92
CA PRO A 95 6.39 -8.70 6.24
C PRO A 95 6.50 -7.42 7.10
N LEU A 96 7.41 -6.49 6.74
CA LEU A 96 7.48 -5.15 7.31
C LEU A 96 6.17 -4.35 7.22
N TRP A 97 5.26 -4.63 6.28
CA TRP A 97 3.97 -3.94 6.22
C TRP A 97 3.11 -4.16 7.47
N LEU A 98 3.23 -5.33 8.11
CA LEU A 98 2.58 -5.58 9.39
C LEU A 98 3.20 -4.73 10.51
N LEU A 99 4.53 -4.59 10.52
CA LEU A 99 5.22 -3.68 11.44
C LEU A 99 4.85 -2.21 11.18
N TYR A 100 4.65 -1.82 9.92
CA TYR A 100 4.19 -0.49 9.54
C TYR A 100 2.84 -0.15 10.18
N ILE A 101 1.87 -1.07 10.17
CA ILE A 101 0.56 -0.87 10.82
C ILE A 101 0.74 -0.57 12.32
N VAL A 102 1.59 -1.34 12.99
CA VAL A 102 1.88 -1.16 14.42
C VAL A 102 2.53 0.22 14.67
N CYS A 103 3.53 0.58 13.87
CA CYS A 103 4.18 1.89 13.96
C CYS A 103 3.23 3.05 13.68
N TYR A 104 2.33 2.91 12.69
CA TYR A 104 1.31 3.91 12.37
C TYR A 104 0.36 4.16 13.56
N PHE A 105 -0.13 3.10 14.22
CA PHE A 105 -0.96 3.25 15.41
C PHE A 105 -0.21 3.88 16.59
N ILE A 106 1.07 3.56 16.77
CA ILE A 106 1.91 4.15 17.82
C ILE A 106 2.15 5.65 17.54
N ALA A 107 2.48 6.00 16.31
CA ALA A 107 2.73 7.38 15.92
C ALA A 107 1.46 8.24 15.95
N LEU A 108 0.31 7.66 15.59
CA LEU A 108 -1.00 8.28 15.76
C LEU A 108 -1.34 8.55 17.24
N ARG A 109 -0.90 7.68 18.15
CA ARG A 109 -1.03 7.92 19.61
C ARG A 109 -0.06 8.96 20.14
N ARG A 110 1.16 9.04 19.59
CA ARG A 110 2.21 9.96 20.06
C ARG A 110 2.22 11.32 19.37
N SER A 111 1.41 11.53 18.32
CA SER A 111 1.40 12.76 17.51
C SER A 111 2.79 13.15 16.98
N THR A 112 3.64 12.15 16.73
CA THR A 112 5.00 12.33 16.23
C THR A 112 5.04 12.17 14.72
N ARG A 113 6.06 12.74 14.05
CA ARG A 113 6.26 12.55 12.62
C ARG A 113 6.31 11.06 12.27
N ASP A 114 5.49 10.67 11.29
CA ASP A 114 5.40 9.31 10.78
C ASP A 114 6.61 8.99 9.90
N TYR A 115 7.76 8.68 10.53
CA TYR A 115 8.95 8.19 9.80
C TYR A 115 8.67 6.91 9.00
N ALA A 116 7.62 6.17 9.40
CA ALA A 116 7.12 5.01 8.71
C ALA A 116 6.68 5.30 7.26
N ALA A 117 6.27 6.54 6.94
CA ALA A 117 5.93 6.95 5.58
C ALA A 117 7.12 6.88 4.61
N TRP A 118 8.35 7.01 5.10
CA TRP A 118 9.54 6.83 4.26
C TRP A 118 9.72 5.38 3.83
N ALA A 119 9.38 4.41 4.67
CA ALA A 119 9.46 3.00 4.31
C ALA A 119 8.50 2.68 3.13
N LEU A 120 7.31 3.30 3.11
CA LEU A 120 6.36 3.21 1.99
C LEU A 120 6.97 3.74 0.68
N ILE A 121 7.53 4.94 0.74
CA ILE A 121 8.11 5.62 -0.42
C ILE A 121 9.33 4.86 -0.95
N VAL A 122 10.22 4.44 -0.05
CA VAL A 122 11.44 3.68 -0.41
C VAL A 122 11.09 2.33 -0.99
N GLY A 123 10.15 1.58 -0.38
CA GLY A 123 9.70 0.29 -0.91
C GLY A 123 9.11 0.41 -2.33
N ALA A 124 8.27 1.42 -2.56
CA ALA A 124 7.74 1.70 -3.89
C ALA A 124 8.84 2.13 -4.88
N ALA A 125 9.80 2.96 -4.46
CA ALA A 125 10.91 3.39 -5.29
C ALA A 125 11.81 2.22 -5.72
N VAL A 126 12.16 1.32 -4.79
CA VAL A 126 12.93 0.10 -5.08
C VAL A 126 12.23 -0.74 -6.14
N TYR A 127 10.91 -0.90 -6.03
CA TYR A 127 10.13 -1.61 -7.05
C TYR A 127 10.20 -0.93 -8.42
N PHE A 128 10.01 0.39 -8.51
CA PHE A 128 10.10 1.09 -9.79
C PHE A 128 11.49 1.04 -10.41
N VAL A 129 12.55 1.12 -9.59
CA VAL A 129 13.93 0.96 -10.04
C VAL A 129 14.16 -0.45 -10.58
N ALA A 130 13.75 -1.49 -9.85
CA ALA A 130 13.87 -2.88 -10.29
C ALA A 130 13.08 -3.17 -11.57
N TRP A 131 11.89 -2.58 -11.72
CA TRP A 131 11.06 -2.68 -12.92
C TRP A 131 11.70 -1.96 -14.10
N ALA A 132 12.18 -0.73 -13.92
CA ALA A 132 12.79 0.07 -14.99
C ALA A 132 14.14 -0.50 -15.47
N ALA A 133 14.93 -1.05 -14.54
CA ALA A 133 16.20 -1.69 -14.86
C ALA A 133 16.02 -3.13 -15.42
N GLY A 134 14.78 -3.64 -15.49
CA GLY A 134 14.48 -4.94 -16.09
C GLY A 134 15.06 -6.14 -15.32
N LEU A 135 15.34 -6.00 -14.02
CA LEU A 135 15.95 -7.06 -13.21
C LEU A 135 15.01 -8.28 -13.08
N GLN A 136 13.69 -8.06 -13.07
CA GLN A 136 12.70 -9.11 -12.89
C GLN A 136 11.41 -8.80 -13.67
N TRP A 137 10.83 -9.83 -14.28
CA TRP A 137 9.53 -9.75 -14.92
C TRP A 137 8.42 -9.72 -13.87
N PHE A 138 7.88 -8.53 -13.63
CA PHE A 138 6.75 -8.34 -12.74
C PHE A 138 5.43 -8.44 -13.49
N SER A 139 4.41 -9.03 -12.84
CA SER A 139 3.06 -9.02 -13.40
C SER A 139 2.56 -7.58 -13.48
N PRO A 140 1.94 -7.14 -14.60
CA PRO A 140 1.36 -5.80 -14.70
C PRO A 140 0.36 -5.46 -13.59
N ALA A 141 -0.22 -6.47 -12.95
CA ALA A 141 -1.09 -6.37 -11.80
C ALA A 141 -0.42 -5.76 -10.54
N THR A 142 0.91 -5.79 -10.43
CA THR A 142 1.62 -5.25 -9.25
C THR A 142 1.96 -3.77 -9.37
N LEU A 143 1.87 -3.20 -10.58
CA LEU A 143 2.01 -1.76 -10.83
C LEU A 143 1.01 -0.90 -10.04
N PRO A 144 -0.32 -1.17 -10.07
CA PRO A 144 -1.27 -0.39 -9.29
C PRO A 144 -0.99 -0.48 -7.78
N LEU A 145 -0.51 -1.62 -7.27
CA LEU A 145 -0.14 -1.76 -5.86
C LEU A 145 1.04 -0.86 -5.48
N ALA A 146 2.09 -0.83 -6.31
CA ALA A 146 3.23 0.07 -6.14
C ALA A 146 2.80 1.54 -6.14
N LEU A 147 1.86 1.89 -7.03
CA LEU A 147 1.30 3.25 -7.10
C LEU A 147 0.48 3.61 -5.85
N ILE A 148 -0.33 2.68 -5.32
CA ILE A 148 -1.06 2.90 -4.06
C ILE A 148 -0.07 3.19 -2.93
N LEU A 149 0.97 2.36 -2.80
CA LEU A 149 2.02 2.51 -1.78
C LEU A 149 2.70 3.89 -1.84
N LEU A 150 3.09 4.31 -3.05
CA LEU A 150 3.71 5.62 -3.27
C LEU A 150 2.74 6.77 -2.95
N LEU A 151 1.50 6.68 -3.43
CA LEU A 151 0.47 7.70 -3.22
C LEU A 151 0.14 7.86 -1.73
N ARG A 152 -0.03 6.76 -0.99
CA ARG A 152 -0.25 6.79 0.46
C ARG A 152 0.97 7.30 1.21
N GLY A 153 2.17 6.84 0.86
CA GLY A 153 3.42 7.29 1.48
C GLY A 153 3.64 8.81 1.37
N VAL A 154 3.49 9.36 0.16
CA VAL A 154 3.59 10.81 -0.08
C VAL A 154 2.50 11.58 0.67
N PHE A 155 1.28 11.05 0.73
CA PHE A 155 0.18 11.74 1.37
C PHE A 155 0.31 11.78 2.90
N ILE A 156 0.68 10.66 3.52
CA ILE A 156 0.95 10.58 4.96
C ILE A 156 2.12 11.50 5.32
N PHE A 157 3.19 11.50 4.51
CA PHE A 157 4.30 12.43 4.70
C PHE A 157 3.83 13.90 4.64
N ARG A 158 3.06 14.29 3.61
CA ARG A 158 2.50 15.64 3.50
C ARG A 158 1.65 16.03 4.71
N ARG A 159 0.78 15.13 5.17
CA ARG A 159 -0.06 15.36 6.35
C ARG A 159 0.77 15.57 7.61
N SER A 160 1.78 14.74 7.82
CA SER A 160 2.70 14.87 8.97
C SER A 160 3.39 16.24 9.00
N VAL A 161 3.71 16.82 7.83
CA VAL A 161 4.31 18.16 7.71
C VAL A 161 3.29 19.25 8.03
N VAL A 162 2.04 19.12 7.57
CA VAL A 162 0.97 20.10 7.86
C VAL A 162 0.62 20.12 9.35
N ASP A 163 0.44 18.95 9.96
CA ASP A 163 0.07 18.83 11.37
C ASP A 163 1.24 19.25 12.31
N SER A 164 2.50 19.24 11.83
CA SER A 164 3.68 19.70 12.59
C SER A 164 3.87 21.23 12.60
N ARG A 165 3.06 22.01 11.88
CA ARG A 165 3.18 23.47 11.91
C ARG A 165 2.63 23.98 13.24
N PRO A 166 3.40 24.76 14.02
CA PRO A 166 2.88 25.35 15.26
C PRO A 166 1.71 26.26 14.90
N SER A 167 0.57 26.04 15.53
CA SER A 167 -0.58 26.95 15.47
C SER A 167 -0.12 28.29 16.04
N CYS A 168 0.15 29.26 15.16
CA CYS A 168 0.50 30.62 15.53
C CYS A 168 -0.77 31.35 16.02
N SER A 169 -1.34 30.90 17.14
CA SER A 169 -2.54 31.49 17.74
C SER A 169 -2.65 31.20 19.25
N GLU A 170 -1.52 31.10 19.96
CA GLU A 170 -1.53 31.45 21.39
C GLU A 170 -1.26 32.96 21.47
N THR A 171 -2.33 33.75 21.34
CA THR A 171 -2.33 35.10 21.89
C THR A 171 -2.10 34.96 23.39
N PRO A 172 -1.03 35.54 23.97
CA PRO A 172 -0.92 35.60 25.42
C PRO A 172 -2.10 36.43 25.92
N VAL A 173 -3.02 35.79 26.64
CA VAL A 173 -4.05 36.48 27.39
C VAL A 173 -3.30 37.28 28.45
N GLN A 174 -3.26 38.60 28.27
CA GLN A 174 -2.84 39.56 29.30
C GLN A 174 -3.96 39.76 30.32
#